data_AF-A0A1W1HLM3-F1
#
_entry.id   AF-A0A1W1HLM3-F1
#
_cell.length_a   1.000
_cell.length_b   1.000
_cell.length_c   1.000
_cell.angle_alpha   90.00
_cell.angle_beta   90.00
_cell.angle_gamma   90.00
#
_symmetry.space_group_name_H-M   'P 1'
#
loop_
_entity.id
_entity.type
_entity.pdbx_description
1 polymer ?
#
loop_
_entity_poly.entity_id
_entity_poly.type
_entity_poly.pdbx_seq_one_letter_code
_entity_poly.pdbx_strand_id
1 'polypeptide(L)'
;MQCLSPAAPHGKKVFALMPNHSVRTLLIACCVTALLAAAVVAGADEPSPQAKPTLANRLPAFHDLVRADAAPLAALPTQGDSLSLFKTVIGPQLGLNDVAMTLGAKGLTPAMSQELLIPDLTKSANELVRGLAAWQLTEAAKDSSISAGIEQRESLQRQIESQMTWLTEGTTLETPLRQLLALLKEFPTQEAAVPLQGTAAQIEAWAIDTVHREWFRLYNWKDQVRQQRGLTRLCGTWQWSIHNHQNHREEKTAVIFAPPGIASSTSPAEIIVLGDSVYLRWETRAGVQEDSLLFSGEGQRLEGTFVNTAGGWGSITGKRTATCVTDGGGKPAPSPRRQHH
;
A
#
# COMPACT_ATOMS: atom_id res chain seq x y z
N MET A 1 -18.26 80.75 -0.53
CA MET A 1 -18.75 80.99 -1.91
C MET A 1 -19.28 79.66 -2.43
N GLN A 2 -20.61 79.48 -2.37
CA GLN A 2 -21.52 79.47 -3.54
C GLN A 2 -21.18 78.28 -4.48
N CYS A 3 -21.82 77.12 -4.35
CA CYS A 3 -23.17 76.77 -4.88
C CYS A 3 -23.33 77.10 -6.36
N LEU A 4 -23.58 76.08 -7.21
CA LEU A 4 -24.81 75.89 -8.00
C LEU A 4 -24.61 74.93 -9.21
N SER A 5 -25.35 73.81 -9.19
CA SER A 5 -25.95 73.18 -10.39
C SER A 5 -26.96 74.17 -11.03
N PRO A 6 -27.49 73.98 -12.27
CA PRO A 6 -28.58 73.01 -12.59
C PRO A 6 -28.49 72.52 -14.07
N ALA A 7 -29.36 71.72 -14.70
CA ALA A 7 -30.82 71.70 -14.72
C ALA A 7 -31.37 70.45 -15.47
N ALA A 8 -32.52 69.95 -15.01
CA ALA A 8 -33.55 69.29 -15.83
C ALA A 8 -34.41 70.39 -16.52
N PRO A 9 -35.34 70.14 -17.50
CA PRO A 9 -36.65 69.54 -17.18
C PRO A 9 -37.45 68.93 -18.36
N HIS A 10 -38.58 68.30 -18.03
CA HIS A 10 -39.90 68.27 -18.72
C HIS A 10 -40.58 66.93 -18.32
N GLY A 11 -41.73 66.82 -17.67
CA GLY A 11 -42.81 67.76 -17.41
C GLY A 11 -44.11 67.19 -18.00
N LYS A 12 -44.97 66.56 -17.17
CA LYS A 12 -46.43 66.81 -17.08
C LYS A 12 -47.18 65.76 -16.23
N LYS A 13 -48.15 66.29 -15.48
CA LYS A 13 -49.22 65.68 -14.65
C LYS A 13 -50.18 64.85 -15.53
N VAL A 14 -51.00 63.89 -15.07
CA VAL A 14 -52.20 63.98 -14.19
C VAL A 14 -52.71 62.56 -13.85
N PHE A 15 -53.42 62.46 -12.73
CA PHE A 15 -54.09 61.30 -12.11
C PHE A 15 -55.17 60.55 -12.94
N ALA A 16 -55.21 59.23 -12.67
CA ALA A 16 -56.34 58.31 -12.45
C ALA A 16 -57.51 58.18 -13.46
N LEU A 17 -57.66 56.97 -14.04
CA LEU A 17 -58.83 56.08 -13.86
C LEU A 17 -58.54 54.68 -14.47
N MET A 18 -58.77 53.61 -13.70
CA MET A 18 -58.98 52.23 -14.21
C MET A 18 -60.30 52.18 -15.02
N PRO A 19 -60.64 51.13 -15.84
CA PRO A 19 -60.23 49.73 -15.73
C PRO A 19 -60.02 48.95 -17.05
N ASN A 20 -59.34 47.81 -16.99
CA ASN A 20 -59.90 46.60 -17.61
C ASN A 20 -59.27 45.33 -17.04
N HIS A 21 -60.15 44.47 -16.50
CA HIS A 21 -59.83 43.29 -15.69
C HIS A 21 -59.29 42.09 -16.48
N SER A 22 -59.09 42.22 -17.80
CA SER A 22 -58.73 41.08 -18.66
C SER A 22 -57.22 40.92 -18.93
N VAL A 23 -56.38 41.85 -18.46
CA VAL A 23 -54.91 41.75 -18.59
C VAL A 23 -54.24 41.27 -17.29
N ARG A 24 -54.96 41.30 -16.16
CA ARG A 24 -54.46 40.83 -14.85
C ARG A 24 -54.50 39.31 -14.68
N THR A 25 -55.26 38.60 -15.51
CA THR A 25 -55.42 37.14 -15.42
C THR A 25 -54.35 36.34 -16.18
N LEU A 26 -53.60 36.96 -17.11
CA LEU A 26 -52.57 36.24 -17.88
C LEU A 26 -51.19 36.22 -17.21
N LEU A 27 -50.88 37.17 -16.31
CA LEU A 27 -49.58 37.25 -15.63
C LEU A 27 -49.52 36.43 -14.33
N ILE A 28 -50.64 36.00 -13.78
CA ILE A 28 -50.69 35.18 -12.55
C ILE A 28 -50.52 33.68 -12.86
N ALA A 29 -50.82 33.24 -14.10
CA ALA A 29 -50.67 31.84 -14.50
C ALA A 29 -49.21 31.41 -14.78
N CYS A 30 -48.29 32.36 -15.00
CA CYS A 30 -46.89 32.04 -15.30
C CYS A 30 -45.95 32.05 -14.07
N CYS A 31 -46.42 32.55 -12.92
CA CYS A 31 -45.66 32.55 -11.67
C CYS A 31 -46.06 31.42 -10.69
N VAL A 32 -47.17 30.72 -10.94
CA VAL A 32 -47.62 29.60 -10.09
C VAL A 32 -47.11 28.23 -10.57
N THR A 33 -46.63 28.13 -11.82
CA THR A 33 -45.92 26.92 -12.30
C THR A 33 -44.43 26.90 -11.94
N ALA A 34 -43.85 28.02 -11.50
CA ALA A 34 -42.47 28.10 -11.03
C ALA A 34 -42.31 27.92 -9.50
N LEU A 35 -43.41 27.78 -8.75
CA LEU A 35 -43.40 27.64 -7.28
C LEU A 35 -44.01 26.31 -6.78
N LEU A 36 -44.33 25.38 -7.67
CA LEU A 36 -44.86 24.04 -7.33
C LEU A 36 -44.00 22.87 -7.86
N ALA A 37 -42.73 23.14 -8.18
CA ALA A 37 -41.70 22.12 -8.45
C ALA A 37 -40.62 22.07 -7.35
N ALA A 38 -40.98 22.44 -6.11
CA ALA A 38 -40.11 22.39 -4.93
C ALA A 38 -40.77 21.58 -3.81
N ALA A 39 -40.98 20.29 -4.06
CA ALA A 39 -41.18 19.27 -3.02
C ALA A 39 -41.09 17.86 -3.63
N VAL A 40 -40.01 17.57 -4.37
CA VAL A 40 -39.49 16.21 -4.40
C VAL A 40 -38.30 16.25 -3.47
N VAL A 41 -38.52 15.78 -2.24
CA VAL A 41 -37.44 15.37 -1.35
C VAL A 41 -36.81 14.15 -2.02
N ALA A 42 -35.95 14.40 -3.00
CA ALA A 42 -34.85 13.50 -3.25
C ALA A 42 -34.03 13.59 -1.97
N GLY A 43 -34.07 12.51 -1.18
CA GLY A 43 -33.02 12.25 -0.22
C GLY A 43 -31.72 12.21 -1.01
N ALA A 44 -31.06 13.37 -1.11
CA ALA A 44 -29.65 13.44 -1.35
C ALA A 44 -29.07 12.71 -0.16
N ASP A 45 -28.78 11.43 -0.37
CA ASP A 45 -27.89 10.64 0.47
C ASP A 45 -26.57 11.41 0.44
N GLU A 46 -26.45 12.38 1.33
CA GLU A 46 -25.21 13.08 1.60
C GLU A 46 -24.27 11.94 2.00
N PRO A 47 -23.23 11.63 1.19
CA PRO A 47 -22.39 10.49 1.48
C PRO A 47 -21.83 10.71 2.88
N SER A 48 -22.29 9.86 3.81
CA SER A 48 -21.87 9.88 5.21
C SER A 48 -20.36 10.08 5.21
N PRO A 49 -19.81 11.04 5.99
CA PRO A 49 -18.39 11.34 5.97
C PRO A 49 -17.66 10.02 6.11
N GLN A 50 -16.97 9.57 5.04
CA GLN A 50 -16.33 8.28 5.04
C GLN A 50 -15.47 8.22 6.29
N ALA A 51 -15.85 7.34 7.22
CA ALA A 51 -15.17 7.22 8.49
C ALA A 51 -13.69 7.03 8.16
N LYS A 52 -12.83 7.93 8.66
CA LYS A 52 -11.38 7.80 8.49
C LYS A 52 -11.04 6.33 8.78
N PRO A 53 -10.40 5.61 7.86
CA PRO A 53 -10.19 4.19 8.02
C PRO A 53 -9.47 3.96 9.35
N THR A 54 -10.17 3.31 10.28
CA THR A 54 -9.57 2.80 11.51
C THR A 54 -8.53 1.75 11.14
N LEU A 55 -7.62 1.42 12.05
CA LEU A 55 -6.61 0.39 11.78
C LEU A 55 -7.25 -0.95 11.37
N ALA A 56 -8.44 -1.26 11.91
CA ALA A 56 -9.25 -2.43 11.54
C ALA A 56 -9.81 -2.36 10.10
N ASN A 57 -10.07 -1.17 9.57
CA ASN A 57 -10.53 -0.97 8.17
C ASN A 57 -9.38 -1.00 7.14
N ARG A 58 -8.13 -1.25 7.56
CA ARG A 58 -6.98 -1.35 6.65
C ARG A 58 -6.62 -2.78 6.26
N LEU A 59 -6.97 -3.77 7.08
CA LEU A 59 -6.70 -5.16 6.75
C LEU A 59 -7.84 -5.71 5.88
N PRO A 60 -7.52 -6.42 4.77
CA PRO A 60 -8.54 -7.06 3.98
C PRO A 60 -9.31 -8.13 4.78
N ALA A 61 -10.59 -8.29 4.48
CA ALA A 61 -11.40 -9.39 4.99
C ALA A 61 -11.04 -10.70 4.28
N PHE A 62 -9.84 -11.24 4.58
CA PHE A 62 -9.31 -12.42 3.89
C PHE A 62 -10.23 -13.63 3.96
N HIS A 63 -10.89 -13.84 5.09
CA HIS A 63 -11.84 -14.93 5.28
C HIS A 63 -13.04 -14.84 4.31
N ASP A 64 -13.59 -13.64 4.09
CA ASP A 64 -14.70 -13.45 3.16
C ASP A 64 -14.25 -13.69 1.71
N LEU A 65 -13.02 -13.29 1.37
CA LEU A 65 -12.41 -13.56 0.07
C LEU A 65 -12.15 -15.05 -0.14
N VAL A 66 -11.60 -15.75 0.85
CA VAL A 66 -11.38 -17.21 0.81
C VAL A 66 -12.68 -17.95 0.53
N ARG A 67 -13.79 -17.50 1.13
CA ARG A 67 -15.13 -18.05 0.88
C ARG A 67 -15.65 -17.70 -0.52
N ALA A 68 -15.53 -16.44 -0.94
CA ALA A 68 -16.02 -15.98 -2.24
C ALA A 68 -15.29 -16.66 -3.42
N ASP A 69 -13.97 -16.86 -3.29
CA ASP A 69 -13.10 -17.41 -4.32
C ASP A 69 -12.68 -18.87 -4.02
N ALA A 70 -13.48 -19.61 -3.26
CA ALA A 70 -13.14 -20.96 -2.83
C ALA A 70 -12.86 -21.92 -3.99
N ALA A 71 -13.70 -21.87 -5.03
CA ALA A 71 -13.57 -22.75 -6.21
C ALA A 71 -12.28 -22.52 -7.01
N PRO A 72 -11.93 -21.28 -7.43
CA PRO A 72 -10.65 -21.05 -8.13
C PRO A 72 -9.43 -21.32 -7.24
N LEU A 73 -9.50 -21.08 -5.93
CA LEU A 73 -8.41 -21.42 -5.01
C LEU A 73 -8.20 -22.93 -4.87
N ALA A 74 -9.28 -23.71 -4.80
CA ALA A 74 -9.24 -25.17 -4.73
C ALA A 74 -8.71 -25.82 -6.01
N ALA A 75 -8.87 -25.16 -7.16
CA ALA A 75 -8.49 -25.70 -8.46
C ALA A 75 -6.98 -25.57 -8.77
N LEU A 76 -6.25 -24.71 -8.05
CA LEU A 76 -4.81 -24.55 -8.20
C LEU A 76 -4.03 -25.77 -7.68
N PRO A 77 -2.85 -26.09 -8.21
CA PRO A 77 -2.25 -25.54 -9.44
C PRO A 77 -2.78 -26.23 -10.71
N THR A 78 -3.72 -27.18 -10.60
CA THR A 78 -4.13 -28.04 -11.72
C THR A 78 -4.91 -27.31 -12.82
N GLN A 79 -5.73 -26.32 -12.43
CA GLN A 79 -6.52 -25.52 -13.36
C GLN A 79 -6.23 -24.04 -13.11
N GLY A 80 -5.21 -23.54 -13.78
CA GLY A 80 -4.83 -22.14 -13.74
C GLY A 80 -3.48 -21.90 -13.06
N ASP A 81 -3.08 -20.64 -13.09
CA ASP A 81 -1.80 -20.16 -12.57
C ASP A 81 -2.05 -19.17 -11.43
N SER A 82 -1.34 -19.32 -10.31
CA SER A 82 -1.51 -18.50 -9.11
C SER A 82 -1.28 -17.02 -9.40
N LEU A 83 -0.29 -16.69 -10.22
CA LEU A 83 0.00 -15.31 -10.59
C LEU A 83 -1.12 -14.71 -11.46
N SER A 84 -1.71 -15.52 -12.33
CA SER A 84 -2.85 -15.12 -13.17
C SER A 84 -4.12 -14.90 -12.34
N LEU A 85 -4.40 -15.78 -11.38
CA LEU A 85 -5.50 -15.58 -10.41
C LEU A 85 -5.26 -14.32 -9.57
N PHE A 86 -4.02 -14.07 -9.14
CA PHE A 86 -3.65 -12.85 -8.43
C PHE A 86 -3.96 -11.60 -9.24
N LYS A 87 -3.48 -11.52 -10.48
CA LYS A 87 -3.62 -10.32 -11.32
C LYS A 87 -5.08 -10.00 -11.66
N THR A 88 -5.93 -11.01 -11.79
CA THR A 88 -7.29 -10.86 -12.34
C THR A 88 -8.37 -10.78 -11.29
N VAL A 89 -8.22 -11.48 -10.15
CA VAL A 89 -9.27 -11.60 -9.13
C VAL A 89 -8.77 -11.11 -7.77
N ILE A 90 -7.75 -11.77 -7.23
CA ILE A 90 -7.36 -11.61 -5.81
C ILE A 90 -6.74 -10.22 -5.56
N GLY A 91 -5.83 -9.79 -6.42
CA GLY A 91 -5.16 -8.49 -6.31
C GLY A 91 -6.16 -7.32 -6.28
N PRO A 92 -7.08 -7.21 -7.26
CA PRO A 92 -8.12 -6.19 -7.25
C PRO A 92 -9.00 -6.19 -5.98
N GLN A 93 -9.45 -7.37 -5.53
CA GLN A 93 -10.28 -7.50 -4.32
C GLN A 93 -9.55 -7.08 -3.04
N LEU A 94 -8.23 -7.29 -2.99
CA LEU A 94 -7.38 -6.93 -1.84
C LEU A 94 -6.87 -5.48 -1.89
N GLY A 95 -7.34 -4.66 -2.83
CA GLY A 95 -6.87 -3.29 -3.03
C GLY A 95 -5.46 -3.19 -3.63
N LEU A 96 -4.94 -4.27 -4.22
CA LEU A 96 -3.60 -4.38 -4.80
C LEU A 96 -3.60 -4.18 -6.33
N ASN A 97 -4.52 -3.34 -6.85
CA ASN A 97 -4.67 -3.06 -8.29
C ASN A 97 -3.35 -2.62 -8.95
N ASP A 98 -2.62 -1.73 -8.29
CA ASP A 98 -1.33 -1.24 -8.77
C ASP A 98 -0.29 -2.36 -8.91
N VAL A 99 -0.29 -3.31 -7.98
CA VAL A 99 0.60 -4.47 -8.00
C VAL A 99 0.22 -5.40 -9.15
N ALA A 100 -1.08 -5.72 -9.28
CA ALA A 100 -1.60 -6.55 -10.37
C ALA A 100 -1.27 -5.97 -11.74
N MET A 101 -1.45 -4.64 -11.93
CA MET A 101 -1.07 -3.94 -13.15
C MET A 101 0.43 -3.98 -13.41
N THR A 102 1.24 -3.77 -12.37
CA THR A 102 2.71 -3.78 -12.47
C THR A 102 3.23 -5.16 -12.86
N LEU A 103 2.70 -6.23 -12.27
CA LEU A 103 3.00 -7.62 -12.62
C LEU A 103 2.47 -8.02 -14.01
N GLY A 104 1.44 -7.34 -14.51
CA GLY A 104 0.89 -7.51 -15.85
C GLY A 104 1.60 -6.68 -16.94
N ALA A 105 2.49 -5.76 -16.56
CA ALA A 105 3.15 -4.86 -17.48
C ALA A 105 4.07 -5.64 -18.44
N LYS A 106 3.96 -5.35 -19.74
CA LYS A 106 4.81 -5.92 -20.79
C LYS A 106 5.89 -4.92 -21.21
N GLY A 107 7.05 -5.42 -21.62
CA GLY A 107 8.13 -4.60 -22.17
C GLY A 107 9.01 -3.88 -21.14
N LEU A 108 8.98 -4.30 -19.87
CA LEU A 108 9.94 -3.81 -18.87
C LEU A 108 11.35 -4.31 -19.19
N THR A 109 12.33 -3.41 -19.16
CA THR A 109 13.74 -3.80 -19.28
C THR A 109 14.18 -4.56 -18.02
N PRO A 110 15.22 -5.41 -18.08
CA PRO A 110 15.73 -6.10 -16.90
C PRO A 110 16.10 -5.15 -15.75
N ALA A 111 16.67 -3.99 -16.07
CA ALA A 111 17.00 -2.96 -15.07
C ALA A 111 15.75 -2.40 -14.37
N MET A 112 14.70 -2.08 -15.14
CA MET A 112 13.44 -1.62 -14.57
C MET A 112 12.75 -2.71 -13.73
N SER A 113 12.79 -3.96 -14.19
CA SER A 113 12.22 -5.08 -13.45
C SER A 113 12.89 -5.28 -12.09
N GLN A 114 14.21 -5.08 -12.01
CA GLN A 114 14.95 -5.13 -10.75
C GLN A 114 14.65 -3.91 -9.87
N GLU A 115 14.62 -2.71 -10.45
CA GLU A 115 14.36 -1.47 -9.70
C GLU A 115 12.93 -1.42 -9.12
N LEU A 116 11.96 -1.99 -9.82
CA LEU A 116 10.57 -2.10 -9.38
C LEU A 116 10.31 -3.33 -8.51
N LEU A 117 11.35 -4.12 -8.19
CA LEU A 117 11.24 -5.33 -7.38
C LEU A 117 10.22 -6.34 -7.94
N ILE A 118 10.12 -6.45 -9.26
CA ILE A 118 9.20 -7.38 -9.94
C ILE A 118 9.40 -8.84 -9.50
N PRO A 119 10.64 -9.35 -9.33
CA PRO A 119 10.85 -10.72 -8.83
C PRO A 119 10.25 -10.94 -7.44
N ASP A 120 10.45 -9.99 -6.53
CA ASP A 120 9.92 -10.06 -5.16
C ASP A 120 8.40 -9.94 -5.14
N LEU A 121 7.84 -9.01 -5.93
CA LEU A 121 6.38 -8.90 -6.11
C LEU A 121 5.77 -10.18 -6.65
N THR A 122 6.42 -10.80 -7.64
CA THR A 122 5.95 -12.06 -8.25
C THR A 122 5.94 -13.18 -7.21
N LYS A 123 7.03 -13.28 -6.42
CA LYS A 123 7.13 -14.25 -5.33
C LYS A 123 6.06 -14.02 -4.27
N SER A 124 5.93 -12.80 -3.75
CA SER A 124 4.93 -12.47 -2.73
C SER A 124 3.50 -12.66 -3.22
N ALA A 125 3.19 -12.36 -4.49
CA ALA A 125 1.87 -12.61 -5.07
C ALA A 125 1.55 -14.12 -5.13
N ASN A 126 2.52 -14.95 -5.52
CA ASN A 126 2.35 -16.40 -5.53
C ASN A 126 2.17 -16.96 -4.11
N GLU A 127 2.99 -16.53 -3.16
CA GLU A 127 2.90 -16.98 -1.76
C GLU A 127 1.59 -16.51 -1.10
N LEU A 128 1.10 -15.31 -1.42
CA LEU A 128 -0.21 -14.84 -0.97
C LEU A 128 -1.31 -15.77 -1.45
N VAL A 129 -1.36 -16.08 -2.75
CA VAL A 129 -2.38 -16.98 -3.32
C VAL A 129 -2.25 -18.41 -2.77
N ARG A 130 -1.02 -18.87 -2.55
CA ARG A 130 -0.74 -20.16 -1.90
C ARG A 130 -1.29 -20.19 -0.46
N GLY A 131 -1.08 -19.12 0.30
CA GLY A 131 -1.66 -18.93 1.63
C GLY A 131 -3.19 -18.96 1.61
N LEU A 132 -3.82 -18.27 0.67
CA LEU A 132 -5.29 -18.27 0.51
C LEU A 132 -5.83 -19.65 0.14
N ALA A 133 -5.15 -20.40 -0.72
CA ALA A 133 -5.52 -21.77 -1.08
C ALA A 133 -5.41 -22.72 0.12
N ALA A 134 -4.35 -22.59 0.93
CA ALA A 134 -4.22 -23.36 2.18
C ALA A 134 -5.33 -23.00 3.19
N TRP A 135 -5.70 -21.73 3.30
CA TRP A 135 -6.82 -21.32 4.15
C TRP A 135 -8.15 -21.93 3.66
N GLN A 136 -8.42 -21.86 2.36
CA GLN A 136 -9.61 -22.46 1.75
C GLN A 136 -9.71 -23.95 2.06
N LEU A 137 -8.58 -24.68 1.99
CA LEU A 137 -8.51 -26.10 2.32
C LEU A 137 -8.91 -26.37 3.77
N THR A 138 -8.49 -25.51 4.71
CA THR A 138 -8.89 -25.65 6.12
C THR A 138 -10.37 -25.35 6.37
N GLU A 139 -10.96 -24.39 5.66
CA GLU A 139 -12.40 -24.14 5.72
C GLU A 139 -13.18 -25.36 5.18
N ALA A 140 -12.75 -25.91 4.05
CA ALA A 140 -13.34 -27.13 3.49
C ALA A 140 -13.20 -28.35 4.43
N ALA A 141 -12.09 -28.46 5.17
CA ALA A 141 -11.89 -29.50 6.17
C ALA A 141 -12.80 -29.35 7.39
N LYS A 142 -13.00 -28.13 7.88
CA LYS A 142 -13.93 -27.83 8.98
C LYS A 142 -15.37 -28.18 8.58
N ASP A 143 -15.81 -27.73 7.40
CA ASP A 143 -17.13 -28.05 6.85
C ASP A 143 -17.32 -29.57 6.66
N SER A 144 -16.24 -30.27 6.31
CA SER A 144 -16.23 -31.72 6.15
C SER A 144 -16.41 -32.50 7.46
N SER A 145 -16.12 -31.89 8.61
CA SER A 145 -16.19 -32.54 9.93
C SER A 145 -17.59 -32.52 10.57
N ILE A 146 -18.46 -31.60 10.15
CA ILE A 146 -19.72 -31.31 10.87
C ILE A 146 -20.91 -32.10 10.31
N SER A 147 -20.95 -32.44 9.00
CA SER A 147 -22.05 -33.22 8.38
C SER A 147 -21.76 -33.75 6.96
N ALA A 148 -20.50 -33.88 6.55
CA ALA A 148 -20.23 -34.10 5.12
C ALA A 148 -20.42 -35.53 4.62
N GLY A 149 -21.09 -35.62 3.46
CA GLY A 149 -21.21 -36.86 2.68
C GLY A 149 -19.85 -37.38 2.21
N ILE A 150 -19.82 -38.66 1.82
CA ILE A 150 -18.60 -39.34 1.33
C ILE A 150 -17.99 -38.58 0.14
N GLU A 151 -18.82 -38.10 -0.79
CA GLU A 151 -18.38 -37.39 -2.00
C GLU A 151 -17.59 -36.10 -1.68
N GLN A 152 -18.02 -35.34 -0.66
CA GLN A 152 -17.35 -34.10 -0.26
C GLN A 152 -15.96 -34.39 0.32
N ARG A 153 -15.83 -35.46 1.12
CA ARG A 153 -14.55 -35.91 1.68
C ARG A 153 -13.61 -36.43 0.59
N GLU A 154 -14.12 -37.22 -0.35
CA GLU A 154 -13.34 -37.69 -1.50
C GLU A 154 -12.90 -36.53 -2.41
N SER A 155 -13.73 -35.50 -2.55
CA SER A 155 -13.35 -34.27 -3.27
C SER A 155 -12.23 -33.53 -2.56
N LEU A 156 -12.33 -33.34 -1.24
CA LEU A 156 -11.30 -32.70 -0.43
C LEU A 156 -9.99 -33.51 -0.45
N GLN A 157 -10.06 -34.83 -0.37
CA GLN A 157 -8.90 -35.71 -0.47
C GLN A 157 -8.18 -35.49 -1.82
N ARG A 158 -8.92 -35.53 -2.93
CA ARG A 158 -8.36 -35.28 -4.27
C ARG A 158 -7.76 -33.89 -4.39
N GLN A 159 -8.39 -32.88 -3.80
CA GLN A 159 -7.84 -31.53 -3.75
C GLN A 159 -6.49 -31.51 -3.03
N ILE A 160 -6.42 -32.03 -1.79
CA ILE A 160 -5.19 -32.06 -0.99
C ILE A 160 -4.08 -32.80 -1.75
N GLU A 161 -4.38 -33.96 -2.34
CA GLU A 161 -3.41 -34.74 -3.12
C GLU A 161 -2.91 -33.95 -4.34
N SER A 162 -3.78 -33.23 -5.03
CA SER A 162 -3.40 -32.40 -6.19
C SER A 162 -2.57 -31.17 -5.81
N GLN A 163 -2.76 -30.64 -4.60
CA GLN A 163 -2.07 -29.44 -4.09
C GLN A 163 -0.81 -29.76 -3.29
N MET A 164 -0.62 -31.01 -2.87
CA MET A 164 0.41 -31.44 -1.91
C MET A 164 1.79 -30.86 -2.24
N THR A 165 2.35 -31.19 -3.42
CA THR A 165 3.70 -30.73 -3.80
C THR A 165 3.81 -29.20 -3.83
N TRP A 166 2.78 -28.51 -4.31
CA TRP A 166 2.79 -27.05 -4.45
C TRP A 166 2.67 -26.33 -3.10
N LEU A 167 1.89 -26.87 -2.16
CA LEU A 167 1.74 -26.31 -0.82
C LEU A 167 2.95 -26.61 0.08
N THR A 168 3.67 -27.71 -0.16
CA THR A 168 4.80 -28.13 0.69
C THR A 168 6.16 -27.61 0.23
N GLU A 169 6.28 -27.16 -1.02
CA GLU A 169 7.55 -26.67 -1.57
C GLU A 169 8.07 -25.44 -0.79
N GLY A 170 9.13 -25.66 -0.02
CA GLY A 170 9.76 -24.61 0.81
C GLY A 170 8.95 -24.20 2.04
N THR A 171 7.96 -25.00 2.46
CA THR A 171 7.10 -24.70 3.61
C THR A 171 7.17 -25.79 4.68
N THR A 172 6.56 -25.53 5.84
CA THR A 172 6.42 -26.48 6.94
C THR A 172 5.12 -27.30 6.85
N LEU A 173 4.37 -27.20 5.75
CA LEU A 173 3.02 -27.78 5.63
C LEU A 173 3.01 -29.28 5.36
N GLU A 174 4.14 -29.91 5.03
CA GLU A 174 4.15 -31.31 4.62
C GLU A 174 3.57 -32.26 5.68
N THR A 175 4.04 -32.14 6.92
CA THR A 175 3.55 -32.96 8.02
C THR A 175 2.05 -32.76 8.28
N PRO A 176 1.55 -31.53 8.50
CA PRO A 176 0.13 -31.34 8.77
C PRO A 176 -0.76 -31.69 7.57
N LEU A 177 -0.34 -31.45 6.31
CA LEU A 177 -1.15 -31.87 5.15
C LEU A 177 -1.24 -33.39 5.03
N ARG A 178 -0.14 -34.13 5.27
CA ARG A 178 -0.16 -35.60 5.28
C ARG A 178 -1.02 -36.15 6.42
N GLN A 179 -0.97 -35.53 7.60
CA GLN A 179 -1.83 -35.91 8.74
C GLN A 179 -3.30 -35.67 8.43
N LEU A 180 -3.64 -34.50 7.85
CA LEU A 180 -5.01 -34.19 7.45
C LEU A 180 -5.52 -35.21 6.42
N LEU A 181 -4.69 -35.56 5.43
CA LEU A 181 -5.01 -36.57 4.44
C LEU A 181 -5.26 -37.96 5.05
N ALA A 182 -4.47 -38.35 6.06
CA ALA A 182 -4.65 -39.61 6.76
C ALA A 182 -5.96 -39.61 7.58
N LEU A 183 -6.24 -38.53 8.30
CA LEU A 183 -7.46 -38.37 9.11
C LEU A 183 -8.73 -38.33 8.24
N LEU A 184 -8.67 -37.80 7.01
CA LEU A 184 -9.79 -37.82 6.08
C LEU A 184 -10.08 -39.23 5.52
N LYS A 185 -9.08 -40.11 5.47
CA LYS A 185 -9.22 -41.52 5.03
C LYS A 185 -9.83 -42.40 6.13
N GLU A 186 -9.57 -42.08 7.39
CA GLU A 186 -10.18 -42.76 8.52
C GLU A 186 -11.63 -42.29 8.67
N PHE A 187 -12.59 -43.22 8.65
CA PHE A 187 -14.02 -42.90 8.80
C PHE A 187 -14.28 -42.11 10.10
N PRO A 188 -15.23 -41.15 10.11
CA PRO A 188 -15.35 -40.23 11.22
C PRO A 188 -16.01 -40.95 12.39
N THR A 189 -15.21 -41.46 13.31
CA THR A 189 -15.63 -41.57 14.70
C THR A 189 -15.56 -40.18 15.32
N GLN A 190 -16.42 -39.89 16.30
CA GLN A 190 -16.40 -38.63 17.06
C GLN A 190 -15.00 -38.33 17.64
N GLU A 191 -14.19 -39.37 17.86
CA GLU A 191 -12.80 -39.31 18.37
C GLU A 191 -11.81 -38.72 17.36
N ALA A 192 -12.03 -38.88 16.05
CA ALA A 192 -11.16 -38.33 15.00
C ALA A 192 -11.39 -36.84 14.72
N ALA A 193 -12.47 -36.25 15.25
CA ALA A 193 -12.82 -34.85 15.03
C ALA A 193 -11.81 -33.87 15.68
N VAL A 194 -11.33 -34.18 16.89
CA VAL A 194 -10.37 -33.33 17.61
C VAL A 194 -8.99 -33.31 16.94
N PRO A 195 -8.38 -34.46 16.57
CA PRO A 195 -7.15 -34.48 15.77
C PRO A 195 -7.29 -33.73 14.45
N LEU A 196 -8.41 -33.89 13.73
CA LEU A 196 -8.65 -33.23 12.45
C LEU A 196 -8.70 -31.71 12.60
N GLN A 197 -9.43 -31.21 13.60
CA GLN A 197 -9.46 -29.78 13.91
C GLN A 197 -8.08 -29.25 14.32
N GLY A 198 -7.32 -30.01 15.11
CA GLY A 198 -5.96 -29.64 15.51
C GLY A 198 -5.01 -29.51 14.33
N THR A 199 -5.04 -30.46 13.39
CA THR A 199 -4.23 -30.40 12.17
C THR A 199 -4.68 -29.27 11.24
N ALA A 200 -5.99 -29.08 11.06
CA ALA A 200 -6.53 -27.97 10.27
C ALA A 200 -6.11 -26.61 10.84
N ALA A 201 -6.13 -26.45 12.17
CA ALA A 201 -5.70 -25.22 12.85
C ALA A 201 -4.20 -24.91 12.62
N GLN A 202 -3.33 -25.91 12.49
CA GLN A 202 -1.91 -25.68 12.18
C GLN A 202 -1.72 -25.12 10.76
N ILE A 203 -2.45 -25.67 9.79
CA ILE A 203 -2.43 -25.20 8.39
C ILE A 203 -3.02 -23.80 8.33
N GLU A 204 -4.11 -23.55 9.05
CA GLU A 204 -4.78 -22.25 9.12
C GLU A 204 -3.87 -21.18 9.72
N ALA A 205 -3.16 -21.49 10.82
CA ALA A 205 -2.21 -20.55 11.42
C ALA A 205 -1.10 -20.14 10.44
N TRP A 206 -0.54 -21.11 9.69
CA TRP A 206 0.43 -20.83 8.64
C TRP A 206 -0.17 -19.99 7.51
N ALA A 207 -1.40 -20.29 7.10
CA ALA A 207 -2.09 -19.59 6.04
C ALA A 207 -2.37 -18.13 6.42
N ILE A 208 -2.88 -17.89 7.64
CA ILE A 208 -3.13 -16.55 8.19
C ILE A 208 -1.83 -15.74 8.22
N ASP A 209 -0.77 -16.28 8.81
CA ASP A 209 0.54 -15.60 8.88
C ASP A 209 1.08 -15.26 7.48
N THR A 210 0.99 -16.21 6.55
CA THR A 210 1.48 -16.04 5.18
C THR A 210 0.68 -14.98 4.43
N VAL A 211 -0.65 -15.04 4.46
CA VAL A 211 -1.51 -14.09 3.75
C VAL A 211 -1.30 -12.67 4.27
N HIS A 212 -1.22 -12.48 5.59
CA HIS A 212 -0.99 -11.14 6.16
C HIS A 212 0.41 -10.61 5.83
N ARG A 213 1.45 -11.44 5.97
CA ARG A 213 2.84 -11.06 5.68
C ARG A 213 2.99 -10.65 4.22
N GLU A 214 2.50 -11.48 3.29
CA GLU A 214 2.67 -11.21 1.87
C GLU A 214 1.77 -10.07 1.40
N TRP A 215 0.55 -9.94 1.92
CA TRP A 215 -0.30 -8.78 1.62
C TRP A 215 0.38 -7.48 2.07
N PHE A 216 0.95 -7.45 3.28
CA PHE A 216 1.63 -6.26 3.78
C PHE A 216 2.86 -5.89 2.92
N ARG A 217 3.63 -6.89 2.46
CA ARG A 217 4.74 -6.66 1.52
C ARG A 217 4.25 -6.07 0.20
N LEU A 218 3.23 -6.69 -0.40
CA LEU A 218 2.64 -6.23 -1.66
C LEU A 218 2.02 -4.84 -1.52
N TYR A 219 1.34 -4.55 -0.41
CA TYR A 219 0.71 -3.25 -0.16
C TYR A 219 1.74 -2.13 -0.04
N ASN A 220 2.85 -2.37 0.66
CA ASN A 220 3.89 -1.37 0.91
C ASN A 220 5.03 -1.37 -0.14
N TRP A 221 4.89 -2.09 -1.25
CA TRP A 221 5.97 -2.26 -2.23
C TRP A 221 6.49 -0.93 -2.79
N LYS A 222 5.61 0.05 -3.02
CA LYS A 222 6.01 1.37 -3.52
C LYS A 222 6.94 2.08 -2.54
N ASP A 223 6.72 1.90 -1.24
CA ASP A 223 7.57 2.46 -0.20
C ASP A 223 8.92 1.76 -0.15
N GLN A 224 8.95 0.43 -0.35
CA GLN A 224 10.21 -0.31 -0.51
C GLN A 224 11.01 0.18 -1.72
N VAL A 225 10.36 0.38 -2.88
CA VAL A 225 11.01 0.93 -4.08
C VAL A 225 11.52 2.36 -3.84
N ARG A 226 10.73 3.21 -3.19
CA ARG A 226 11.15 4.59 -2.83
C ARG A 226 12.36 4.57 -1.90
N GLN A 227 12.33 3.73 -0.86
CA GLN A 227 13.42 3.56 0.09
C GLN A 227 14.68 3.04 -0.62
N GLN A 228 14.57 2.00 -1.47
CA GLN A 228 15.71 1.46 -2.22
C GLN A 228 16.32 2.49 -3.16
N ARG A 229 15.50 3.25 -3.90
CA ARG A 229 15.98 4.37 -4.74
C ARG A 229 16.69 5.44 -3.89
N GLY A 230 16.11 5.77 -2.74
CA GLY A 230 16.68 6.71 -1.79
C GLY A 230 18.04 6.26 -1.25
N LEU A 231 18.16 4.99 -0.85
CA LEU A 231 19.40 4.38 -0.38
C LEU A 231 20.45 4.29 -1.49
N THR A 232 20.07 3.91 -2.70
CA THR A 232 20.96 3.94 -3.88
C THR A 232 21.47 5.35 -4.13
N ARG A 233 20.61 6.36 -3.98
CA ARG A 233 21.03 7.75 -4.08
C ARG A 233 21.96 8.14 -2.93
N LEU A 234 21.69 7.75 -1.69
CA LEU A 234 22.54 8.04 -0.52
C LEU A 234 23.91 7.36 -0.61
N CYS A 235 23.99 6.22 -1.30
CA CYS A 235 25.18 5.40 -1.42
C CYS A 235 26.42 6.18 -1.88
N GLY A 236 27.51 6.03 -1.13
CA GLY A 236 28.81 6.59 -1.46
C GLY A 236 29.58 7.11 -0.25
N THR A 237 30.69 7.76 -0.53
CA THR A 237 31.50 8.47 0.46
C THR A 237 31.12 9.94 0.48
N TRP A 238 30.91 10.47 1.68
CA TRP A 238 30.50 11.84 1.93
C TRP A 238 31.48 12.52 2.88
N GLN A 239 31.93 13.71 2.52
CA GLN A 239 32.63 14.60 3.44
C GLN A 239 31.60 15.43 4.18
N TRP A 240 31.46 15.18 5.48
CA TRP A 240 30.60 15.93 6.38
C TRP A 240 31.38 17.07 7.03
N SER A 241 30.70 18.20 7.23
CA SER A 241 31.04 19.26 8.16
C SER A 241 29.87 19.43 9.13
N ILE A 242 30.16 19.27 10.41
CA ILE A 242 29.22 19.32 11.52
C ILE A 242 29.58 20.54 12.35
N HIS A 243 28.66 21.50 12.46
CA HIS A 243 28.84 22.66 13.33
C HIS A 243 27.95 22.49 14.56
N ASN A 244 28.55 22.27 15.73
CA ASN A 244 27.82 22.12 16.98
C ASN A 244 27.56 23.50 17.60
N HIS A 245 26.28 23.84 17.78
CA HIS A 245 25.86 25.15 18.25
C HIS A 245 25.99 25.32 19.78
N GLN A 246 26.13 24.23 20.52
CA GLN A 246 26.32 24.28 21.97
C GLN A 246 27.73 24.74 22.35
N ASN A 247 28.74 24.34 21.57
CA ASN A 247 30.15 24.65 21.85
C ASN A 247 30.86 25.40 20.71
N HIS A 248 30.13 25.77 19.65
CA HIS A 248 30.60 26.46 18.45
C HIS A 248 31.80 25.78 17.77
N ARG A 249 31.93 24.46 17.89
CA ARG A 249 32.99 23.70 17.23
C ARG A 249 32.52 23.20 15.87
N GLU A 250 33.42 23.26 14.90
CA GLU A 250 33.25 22.61 13.60
C GLU A 250 34.10 21.33 13.58
N GLU A 251 33.48 20.22 13.17
CA GLU A 251 34.12 18.94 12.95
C GLU A 251 33.93 18.52 11.49
N LYS A 252 34.98 17.97 10.88
CA LYS A 252 34.92 17.41 9.54
C LYS A 252 35.21 15.93 9.60
N THR A 253 34.31 15.13 9.04
CA THR A 253 34.42 13.67 9.05
C THR A 253 33.99 13.08 7.72
N ALA A 254 34.46 11.87 7.42
CA ALA A 254 34.04 11.12 6.25
C ALA A 254 33.02 10.05 6.67
N VAL A 255 31.87 10.03 5.99
CA VAL A 255 30.81 9.04 6.21
C VAL A 255 30.64 8.20 4.96
N ILE A 256 30.54 6.88 5.13
CA ILE A 256 30.36 5.93 4.04
C ILE A 256 28.98 5.28 4.19
N PHE A 257 28.13 5.44 3.19
CA PHE A 257 26.89 4.69 3.07
C PHE A 257 27.09 3.54 2.08
N ALA A 258 26.93 2.32 2.58
CA ALA A 258 27.09 1.11 1.80
C ALA A 258 25.97 0.93 0.75
N PRO A 259 26.21 0.13 -0.30
CA PRO A 259 25.15 -0.28 -1.22
C PRO A 259 23.95 -0.90 -0.51
N PRO A 260 22.71 -0.65 -0.99
CA PRO A 260 21.54 -1.31 -0.45
C PRO A 260 21.73 -2.84 -0.39
N GLY A 261 21.40 -3.45 0.74
CA GLY A 261 21.59 -4.89 0.98
C GLY A 261 22.95 -5.27 1.58
N ILE A 262 23.90 -4.35 1.69
CA ILE A 262 25.19 -4.57 2.35
C ILE A 262 25.17 -3.91 3.73
N ALA A 263 25.26 -4.72 4.78
CA ALA A 263 25.44 -4.20 6.14
C ALA A 263 26.89 -3.76 6.36
N SER A 264 27.11 -2.52 6.82
CA SER A 264 28.41 -2.06 7.31
C SER A 264 28.33 -1.77 8.80
N SER A 265 29.38 -2.13 9.55
CA SER A 265 29.50 -1.86 10.99
C SER A 265 29.55 -0.37 11.35
N THR A 266 29.78 0.49 10.35
CA THR A 266 29.80 1.95 10.50
C THR A 266 28.52 2.62 9.98
N SER A 267 27.47 1.85 9.68
CA SER A 267 26.19 2.41 9.23
C SER A 267 25.39 2.97 10.40
N PRO A 268 24.54 3.98 10.16
CA PRO A 268 23.48 4.34 11.09
C PRO A 268 22.66 3.11 11.50
N ALA A 269 22.15 3.12 12.73
CA ALA A 269 21.19 2.15 13.21
C ALA A 269 19.87 2.22 12.43
N GLU A 270 19.53 3.39 11.90
CA GLU A 270 18.35 3.59 11.07
C GLU A 270 18.62 4.61 9.95
N ILE A 271 18.11 4.30 8.75
CA ILE A 271 18.15 5.19 7.59
C ILE A 271 16.77 5.20 6.97
N ILE A 272 16.14 6.37 6.88
CA ILE A 272 14.87 6.57 6.18
C ILE A 272 15.08 7.62 5.10
N VAL A 273 14.74 7.30 3.85
CA VAL A 273 14.83 8.25 2.73
C VAL A 273 13.47 8.41 2.08
N LEU A 274 12.89 9.60 2.20
CA LEU A 274 11.57 9.95 1.67
C LEU A 274 11.70 11.10 0.67
N GLY A 275 11.77 10.76 -0.61
CA GLY A 275 12.08 11.74 -1.64
C GLY A 275 13.44 12.36 -1.36
N ASP A 276 13.48 13.68 -1.18
CA ASP A 276 14.71 14.42 -0.87
C ASP A 276 15.04 14.48 0.62
N SER A 277 14.13 14.05 1.51
CA SER A 277 14.39 13.99 2.95
C SER A 277 15.15 12.72 3.32
N VAL A 278 16.13 12.87 4.19
CA VAL A 278 16.95 11.79 4.74
C VAL A 278 16.96 11.92 6.25
N TYR A 279 16.54 10.87 6.94
CA TYR A 279 16.67 10.73 8.38
C TYR A 279 17.70 9.65 8.68
N LEU A 280 18.61 9.95 9.60
CA LEU A 280 19.63 9.03 10.07
C LEU A 280 19.59 8.95 11.59
N ARG A 281 19.65 7.74 12.14
CA ARG A 281 19.78 7.51 13.58
C ARG A 281 21.07 6.79 13.85
N TRP A 282 21.96 7.44 14.59
CA TRP A 282 23.23 6.87 15.03
C TRP A 282 23.09 6.39 16.47
N GLU A 283 23.47 5.15 16.72
CA GLU A 283 23.59 4.61 18.07
C GLU A 283 25.06 4.37 18.40
N THR A 284 25.54 5.01 19.46
CA THR A 284 26.91 4.83 19.96
C THR A 284 26.87 4.52 21.44
N ARG A 285 28.02 4.13 22.01
CA ARG A 285 28.15 4.01 23.48
C ARG A 285 27.89 5.33 24.21
N ALA A 286 28.04 6.47 23.53
CA ALA A 286 27.83 7.79 24.10
C ALA A 286 26.36 8.25 24.05
N GLY A 287 25.48 7.49 23.39
CA GLY A 287 24.06 7.80 23.25
C GLY A 287 23.59 7.79 21.80
N VAL A 288 22.45 8.45 21.57
CA VAL A 288 21.77 8.50 20.27
C VAL A 288 21.96 9.89 19.66
N GLN A 289 22.24 9.93 18.36
CA GLN A 289 22.16 11.14 17.55
C GLN A 289 21.19 10.92 16.40
N GLU A 290 20.32 11.90 16.16
CA GLU A 290 19.36 11.90 15.08
C GLU A 290 19.67 13.05 14.14
N ASP A 291 19.82 12.74 12.85
CA ASP A 291 20.07 13.72 11.80
C ASP A 291 18.84 13.84 10.91
N SER A 292 18.43 15.07 10.63
CA SER A 292 17.38 15.40 9.66
C SER A 292 18.02 16.20 8.53
N LEU A 293 18.15 15.57 7.37
CA LEU A 293 18.90 16.07 6.21
C LEU A 293 18.03 16.15 4.97
N LEU A 294 18.45 16.97 4.02
CA LEU A 294 17.84 17.12 2.69
C LEU A 294 18.91 16.94 1.61
N PHE A 295 18.60 16.14 0.60
CA PHE A 295 19.37 16.11 -0.63
C PHE A 295 19.25 17.45 -1.37
N SER A 296 20.39 17.98 -1.79
CA SER A 296 20.47 19.15 -2.66
C SER A 296 21.55 18.96 -3.73
N GLY A 297 21.62 19.89 -4.70
CA GLY A 297 22.60 19.83 -5.79
C GLY A 297 22.56 18.53 -6.58
N GLU A 298 21.38 18.11 -7.04
CA GLU A 298 21.16 16.84 -7.77
C GLU A 298 21.59 15.59 -6.97
N GLY A 299 21.51 15.67 -5.65
CA GLY A 299 21.92 14.59 -4.75
C GLY A 299 23.42 14.56 -4.47
N GLN A 300 24.21 15.54 -4.92
CA GLN A 300 25.64 15.63 -4.58
C GLN A 300 25.90 16.27 -3.22
N ARG A 301 24.86 16.82 -2.58
CA ARG A 301 24.94 17.49 -1.28
C ARG A 301 23.84 17.02 -0.35
N LEU A 302 24.14 17.07 0.94
CA LEU A 302 23.21 16.86 2.04
C LEU A 302 23.30 18.06 2.98
N GLU A 303 22.17 18.60 3.40
CA GLU A 303 22.14 19.75 4.29
C GLU A 303 21.03 19.56 5.32
N GLY A 304 21.29 19.88 6.58
CA GLY A 304 20.29 19.74 7.62
C GLY A 304 20.86 19.92 9.01
N THR A 305 20.26 19.24 9.98
CA THR A 305 20.56 19.41 11.40
C THR A 305 20.71 18.08 12.11
N PHE A 306 21.38 18.11 13.26
CA PHE A 306 21.38 17.00 14.21
C PHE A 306 20.91 17.43 15.59
N VAL A 307 20.42 16.46 16.34
CA VAL A 307 20.21 16.53 17.78
C VAL A 307 20.76 15.26 18.42
N ASN A 308 21.31 15.34 19.62
CA ASN A 308 21.78 14.15 20.34
C ASN A 308 21.32 14.13 21.80
N THR A 309 21.40 12.96 22.42
CA THR A 309 20.94 12.73 23.80
C THR A 309 21.73 13.50 24.86
N ALA A 310 22.91 14.04 24.52
CA ALA A 310 23.67 14.93 25.41
C ALA A 310 23.19 16.39 25.36
N GLY A 311 22.12 16.69 24.59
CA GLY A 311 21.60 18.04 24.38
C GLY A 311 22.34 18.83 23.30
N GLY A 312 23.29 18.21 22.61
CA GLY A 312 23.99 18.80 21.48
C GLY A 312 23.07 18.92 20.27
N TRP A 313 23.19 20.04 19.56
CA TRP A 313 22.44 20.31 18.36
C TRP A 313 23.27 21.18 17.42
N GLY A 314 22.93 21.17 16.13
CA GLY A 314 23.61 22.03 15.17
C GLY A 314 23.32 21.66 13.74
N SER A 315 24.13 22.21 12.82
CA SER A 315 23.97 21.99 11.38
C SER A 315 24.94 20.95 10.84
N ILE A 316 24.49 20.17 9.87
CA ILE A 316 25.29 19.25 9.07
C ILE A 316 25.25 19.71 7.62
N THR A 317 26.42 19.75 6.98
CA THR A 317 26.53 19.80 5.53
C THR A 317 27.39 18.65 5.06
N GLY A 318 26.98 17.99 3.98
CA GLY A 318 27.65 16.85 3.38
C GLY A 318 27.90 17.12 1.91
N LYS A 319 29.11 16.84 1.43
CA LYS A 319 29.46 16.81 0.01
C LYS A 319 29.86 15.40 -0.39
N ARG A 320 29.23 14.84 -1.42
CA ARG A 320 29.62 13.53 -1.94
C ARG A 320 31.00 13.62 -2.58
N THR A 321 31.89 12.71 -2.20
CA THR A 321 33.26 12.62 -2.73
C THR A 321 33.48 11.37 -3.59
N ALA A 322 32.68 10.33 -3.40
CA ALA A 322 32.64 9.15 -4.26
C ALA A 322 31.22 8.55 -4.30
N THR A 323 30.79 8.05 -5.45
CA THR A 323 29.57 7.23 -5.59
C THR A 323 29.90 5.76 -5.36
N CYS A 324 28.92 4.97 -4.93
CA CYS A 324 29.07 3.53 -4.95
C CYS A 324 29.29 3.00 -6.36
N VAL A 325 30.17 1.99 -6.49
CA VAL A 325 30.31 1.22 -7.72
C VAL A 325 29.22 0.16 -7.71
N THR A 326 28.27 0.25 -8.63
CA THR A 326 27.34 -0.86 -8.87
C THR A 326 28.07 -1.94 -9.66
N ASP A 327 27.99 -3.20 -9.22
CA ASP A 327 28.50 -4.32 -10.01
C ASP A 327 27.81 -4.32 -11.39
N GLY A 328 28.61 -4.07 -12.42
CA GLY A 328 28.16 -3.72 -13.76
C GLY A 328 28.51 -2.26 -14.06
N GLY A 329 29.69 -2.04 -14.64
CA GLY A 329 30.27 -0.73 -14.98
C GLY A 329 29.51 0.09 -16.04
N GLY A 330 28.20 0.27 -15.85
CA GLY A 330 27.39 1.26 -16.55
C GLY A 330 27.51 2.61 -15.86
N LYS A 331 27.67 3.67 -16.65
CA LYS A 331 27.55 5.05 -16.16
C LYS A 331 26.23 5.20 -15.37
N PRO A 332 26.21 6.04 -14.31
CA PRO A 332 24.97 6.30 -13.58
C PRO A 332 23.89 6.74 -14.57
N ALA A 333 22.70 6.12 -14.46
CA ALA A 333 21.54 6.54 -15.23
C ALA A 333 21.31 8.04 -14.95
N PRO A 334 21.12 8.87 -16.00
CA PRO A 334 20.85 10.28 -15.80
C PRO A 334 19.60 10.43 -14.95
N SER A 335 19.71 11.25 -13.90
CA SER A 335 18.59 11.62 -13.02
C SER A 335 17.38 12.02 -13.88
N PRO A 336 16.15 11.55 -13.59
CA PRO A 336 14.98 11.96 -14.33
C PRO A 336 14.83 13.48 -14.21
N ARG A 337 15.02 14.17 -15.34
CA ARG A 337 14.81 15.61 -15.47
C ARG A 337 13.35 15.89 -15.08
N ARG A 338 13.11 16.62 -14.00
CA ARG A 338 11.77 17.16 -13.72
C ARG A 338 11.39 18.05 -14.90
N GLN A 339 10.47 17.59 -15.74
CA GLN A 339 9.75 18.50 -16.63
C GLN A 339 8.77 19.27 -15.75
N HIS A 340 9.03 20.55 -15.57
CA HIS A 340 8.04 21.48 -15.06
C HIS A 340 6.97 21.63 -16.15
N HIS A 341 5.76 21.19 -15.84
CA HIS A 341 4.54 21.60 -16.54
C HIS A 341 3.83 22.65 -15.71
#